data_AF-A0A075FRB0-F1
#
_entry.id   AF-A0A075FRB0-F1
#
_cell.length_a   1.000
_cell.length_b   1.000
_cell.length_c   1.000
_cell.angle_alpha   90.00
_cell.angle_beta   90.00
_cell.angle_gamma   90.00
#
_symmetry.space_group_name_H-M   'P 1'
#
loop_
_entity.id
_entity.type
_entity.pdbx_description
1 polymer ?
#
loop_
_entity_poly.entity_id
_entity_poly.type
_entity_poly.pdbx_seq_one_letter_code
_entity_poly.pdbx_strand_id
1 'polypeptide(L)'
;MITEEVKKNLSCKYCKSRQITSTFYSDYDLIKIIQKKYSGKKLSTEENHRFKRAWKVASLIETFGKNAIIVLSGYGVGADTGARILRNMTDQELMYKQIYEAERQYVMTRGFWDD
;
A
#
# COMPACT_ATOMS: atom_id res chain seq x y z
N MET A 1 7.12 -2.64 -23.27
CA MET A 1 7.00 -3.15 -21.88
C MET A 1 5.74 -4.00 -21.85
N ILE A 2 5.86 -5.33 -21.82
CA ILE A 2 4.68 -6.20 -21.78
C ILE A 2 4.24 -6.25 -20.32
N THR A 3 3.16 -5.56 -19.98
CA THR A 3 2.57 -5.62 -18.65
C THR A 3 1.76 -6.90 -18.53
N GLU A 4 2.25 -7.86 -17.75
CA GLU A 4 1.49 -9.06 -17.39
C GLU A 4 0.42 -8.72 -16.35
N GLU A 5 -0.74 -9.38 -16.41
CA GLU A 5 -1.77 -9.22 -15.38
C GLU A 5 -1.27 -9.70 -14.02
N VAL A 6 -1.62 -8.94 -12.98
CA VAL A 6 -1.31 -9.28 -11.59
C VAL A 6 -1.98 -10.60 -11.24
N LYS A 7 -1.18 -11.63 -10.94
CA LYS A 7 -1.66 -12.93 -10.46
C LYS A 7 -2.49 -12.76 -9.19
N LYS A 8 -3.56 -13.56 -9.06
CA LYS A 8 -4.43 -13.58 -7.87
C LYS A 8 -3.66 -13.76 -6.55
N ASN A 9 -2.56 -14.50 -6.59
CA ASN A 9 -1.63 -14.67 -5.47
C ASN A 9 -0.25 -14.15 -5.86
N LEU A 10 0.18 -13.06 -5.25
CA LEU A 10 1.54 -12.54 -5.39
C LEU A 10 2.46 -13.30 -4.44
N SER A 11 3.59 -13.77 -4.97
CA SER A 11 4.63 -14.46 -4.20
C SER A 11 6.00 -14.06 -4.70
N CYS A 12 6.94 -13.84 -3.78
CA CYS A 12 8.31 -13.51 -4.13
C CYS A 12 8.95 -14.68 -4.89
N LYS A 13 9.56 -14.40 -6.05
CA LYS A 13 10.21 -15.44 -6.87
C LYS A 13 11.39 -16.11 -6.14
N TYR A 14 12.04 -15.38 -5.24
CA TYR A 14 13.23 -15.83 -4.49
C TYR A 14 12.88 -16.60 -3.22
N CYS A 15 12.09 -16.01 -2.31
CA CYS A 15 11.82 -16.59 -0.99
C CYS A 15 10.40 -17.15 -0.81
N LYS A 16 9.55 -17.09 -1.85
CA LYS A 16 8.14 -17.52 -1.83
C LYS A 16 7.24 -16.78 -0.81
N SER A 17 7.75 -15.76 -0.12
CA SER A 17 6.96 -14.90 0.77
C SER A 17 5.80 -14.24 0.03
N ARG A 18 4.65 -14.15 0.71
CA ARG A 18 3.42 -13.49 0.23
C ARG A 18 3.28 -12.06 0.75
N GLN A 19 4.10 -11.68 1.72
CA GLN A 19 4.14 -10.33 2.27
C GLN A 19 4.92 -9.41 1.33
N ILE A 20 4.24 -8.91 0.30
CA ILE A 20 4.78 -8.01 -0.72
C ILE A 20 4.08 -6.67 -0.58
N THR A 21 4.85 -5.62 -0.28
CA THR A 21 4.35 -4.25 -0.18
C THR A 21 4.56 -3.49 -1.49
N SER A 22 3.82 -2.40 -1.69
CA SER A 22 4.06 -1.43 -2.75
C SER A 22 4.69 -0.17 -2.15
N THR A 23 5.71 0.37 -2.82
CA THR A 23 6.29 1.67 -2.49
C THR A 23 6.72 2.40 -3.76
N PHE A 24 7.04 3.69 -3.64
CA PHE A 24 7.58 4.47 -4.75
C PHE A 24 9.01 4.05 -5.08
N TYR A 25 9.39 4.13 -6.35
CA TYR A 25 10.75 3.78 -6.80
C TYR A 25 11.85 4.59 -6.08
N SER A 26 11.53 5.83 -5.69
CA SER A 26 12.44 6.71 -4.96
C SER A 26 12.49 6.46 -3.45
N ASP A 27 11.66 5.57 -2.89
CA ASP A 27 11.67 5.26 -1.45
C ASP A 27 12.77 4.25 -1.09
N TYR A 28 14.01 4.72 -1.14
CA TYR A 28 15.19 3.93 -0.76
C TYR A 28 15.26 3.63 0.75
N ASP A 29 14.59 4.42 1.57
CA ASP A 29 14.64 4.26 3.02
C ASP A 29 13.79 3.08 3.48
N LEU A 30 12.64 2.83 2.87
CA LEU A 30 11.81 1.70 3.25
C LEU A 30 12.54 0.37 3.07
N ILE A 31 13.36 0.25 2.02
CA ILE A 31 14.22 -0.92 1.79
C ILE A 31 15.19 -1.10 2.97
N LYS A 32 15.86 -0.03 3.39
CA LYS A 32 16.79 -0.06 4.54
C LYS A 32 16.07 -0.42 5.83
N ILE A 33 14.87 0.11 6.06
CA ILE A 33 14.05 -0.18 7.25
C ILE A 33 13.66 -1.67 7.29
N ILE A 34 13.21 -2.22 6.16
CA ILE A 34 12.85 -3.65 6.07
C ILE A 34 14.09 -4.53 6.31
N GLN A 35 15.23 -4.21 5.69
CA GLN A 35 16.49 -4.94 5.89
C GLN A 35 16.97 -4.86 7.35
N LYS A 36 16.90 -3.67 7.95
CA LYS A 36 17.26 -3.44 9.36
C LYS A 36 16.40 -4.30 10.29
N LYS A 37 15.08 -4.33 10.07
CA LYS A 37 14.16 -5.17 10.82
C LYS A 37 14.44 -6.66 10.64
N TYR A 38 14.72 -7.09 9.41
CA TYR A 38 15.08 -8.48 9.10
C TYR A 38 16.38 -8.92 9.78
N SER A 39 17.37 -8.03 9.89
CA SER A 39 18.62 -8.26 10.62
C SER A 39 18.47 -8.24 12.16
N GLY A 40 17.25 -8.13 12.69
CA GLY A 40 16.99 -8.11 14.13
C GLY A 40 17.35 -6.80 14.85
N LYS A 41 17.71 -5.74 14.12
CA LYS A 41 18.07 -4.44 14.71
C LYS A 41 16.82 -3.68 15.18
N LYS A 42 16.98 -2.88 16.24
CA LYS A 42 15.91 -2.00 16.74
C LYS A 42 15.63 -0.89 15.72
N LEU A 43 14.36 -0.70 15.40
CA LEU A 43 13.87 0.44 14.62
C LEU A 43 13.60 1.62 15.55
N SER A 44 13.85 2.84 15.07
CA SER A 44 13.35 4.06 15.71
C SER A 44 11.82 4.10 15.64
N THR A 45 11.19 5.00 16.41
CA THR A 45 9.74 5.18 16.39
C THR A 45 9.22 5.49 14.97
N GLU A 46 9.92 6.36 14.24
CA GLU A 46 9.57 6.73 12.87
C GLU A 46 9.77 5.57 11.88
N GLU A 47 10.91 4.89 11.96
CA GLU A 47 11.17 3.70 11.12
C GLU A 47 10.11 2.61 11.38
N ASN A 48 9.72 2.42 12.63
CA ASN A 48 8.71 1.43 13.01
C ASN A 48 7.31 1.83 12.50
N HIS A 49 6.99 3.13 12.49
CA HIS A 49 5.75 3.64 11.91
C HIS A 49 5.69 3.36 10.39
N ARG A 50 6.77 3.70 9.66
CA ARG A 50 6.90 3.40 8.22
C ARG A 50 6.84 1.90 7.93
N PHE A 51 7.53 1.08 8.74
CA PHE A 51 7.49 -0.37 8.62
C PHE A 51 6.06 -0.92 8.81
N LYS A 52 5.35 -0.48 9.85
CA LYS A 52 3.96 -0.91 10.11
C LYS A 52 3.03 -0.53 8.95
N ARG A 53 3.20 0.66 8.37
CA ARG A 53 2.44 1.09 7.19
C ARG A 53 2.70 0.17 6.00
N ALA A 54 3.96 -0.13 5.71
CA ALA A 54 4.34 -1.03 4.63
C ALA A 54 3.83 -2.47 4.86
N TRP A 55 3.88 -2.95 6.10
CA TRP A 55 3.34 -4.26 6.49
C TRP A 55 1.83 -4.33 6.29
N LYS A 56 1.11 -3.27 6.65
CA LYS A 56 -0.33 -3.16 6.42
C LYS A 56 -0.66 -3.21 4.94
N VAL A 57 0.07 -2.47 4.11
CA VAL A 57 -0.05 -2.53 2.65
C VAL A 57 0.19 -3.94 2.12
N ALA A 58 1.25 -4.62 2.59
CA ALA A 58 1.53 -5.98 2.18
C ALA A 58 0.39 -6.95 2.53
N SER A 59 -0.21 -6.78 3.70
CA SER A 59 -1.36 -7.59 4.13
C SER A 59 -2.61 -7.33 3.30
N LEU A 60 -2.85 -6.08 2.87
CA LEU A 60 -3.94 -5.74 1.95
C LEU A 60 -3.73 -6.39 0.58
N ILE A 61 -2.50 -6.31 0.05
CA ILE A 61 -2.14 -6.93 -1.23
C ILE A 61 -2.30 -8.45 -1.18
N GLU A 62 -1.88 -9.09 -0.09
CA GLU A 62 -2.07 -10.53 0.10
C GLU A 62 -3.55 -10.92 0.14
N THR A 63 -4.40 -10.11 0.77
CA THR A 63 -5.82 -10.42 0.98
C THR A 63 -6.68 -10.11 -0.25
N PHE A 64 -6.50 -8.94 -0.86
CA PHE A 64 -7.37 -8.43 -1.93
C PHE A 64 -6.71 -8.45 -3.33
N GLY A 65 -5.43 -8.80 -3.43
CA GLY A 65 -4.72 -8.98 -4.70
C GLY A 65 -4.75 -7.73 -5.60
N LYS A 66 -5.20 -7.91 -6.84
CA LYS A 66 -5.29 -6.85 -7.86
C LYS A 66 -6.09 -5.63 -7.38
N ASN A 67 -7.17 -5.85 -6.62
CA ASN A 67 -8.01 -4.76 -6.11
C ASN A 67 -7.23 -3.87 -5.12
N ALA A 68 -6.38 -4.46 -4.27
CA ALA A 68 -5.54 -3.66 -3.37
C ALA A 68 -4.60 -2.74 -4.14
N ILE A 69 -3.97 -3.24 -5.20
CA ILE A 69 -3.04 -2.46 -6.03
C ILE A 69 -3.78 -1.31 -6.70
N ILE A 70 -4.98 -1.55 -7.24
CA ILE A 70 -5.80 -0.50 -7.86
C ILE A 70 -6.15 0.58 -6.82
N VAL A 71 -6.65 0.18 -5.65
CA VAL A 71 -7.02 1.12 -4.58
C VAL A 71 -5.82 1.93 -4.10
N LEU A 72 -4.67 1.28 -3.86
CA LEU A 72 -3.44 1.95 -3.39
C LEU A 72 -2.75 2.80 -4.47
N SER A 73 -3.14 2.64 -5.74
CA SER A 73 -2.69 3.51 -6.82
C SER A 73 -3.48 4.82 -6.90
N GLY A 74 -4.59 4.94 -6.14
CA GLY A 74 -5.37 6.16 -6.05
C GLY A 74 -4.59 7.31 -5.44
N TYR A 75 -4.76 8.51 -5.98
CA TYR A 75 -4.03 9.69 -5.56
C TYR A 75 -4.37 10.10 -4.12
N GLY A 76 -3.36 10.09 -3.24
CA GLY A 76 -3.58 10.36 -1.80
C GLY A 76 -4.20 9.20 -1.02
N VAL A 77 -4.35 8.01 -1.63
CA VAL A 77 -4.87 6.82 -0.97
C VAL A 77 -3.73 6.07 -0.27
N GLY A 78 -3.60 6.29 1.04
CA GLY A 78 -2.66 5.56 1.89
C GLY A 78 -3.18 4.21 2.41
N ALA A 79 -2.36 3.51 3.19
CA ALA A 79 -2.68 2.20 3.76
C ALA A 79 -4.00 2.14 4.56
N ASP A 80 -4.32 3.20 5.30
CA ASP A 80 -5.53 3.26 6.13
C ASP A 80 -6.78 3.50 5.30
N THR A 81 -6.72 4.47 4.38
CA THR A 81 -7.80 4.76 3.43
C THR A 81 -8.06 3.55 2.54
N GLY A 82 -7.00 2.95 1.98
CA GLY A 82 -7.11 1.76 1.15
C GLY A 82 -7.72 0.58 1.91
N ALA A 83 -7.33 0.35 3.17
CA ALA A 83 -7.95 -0.68 4.00
C ALA A 83 -9.45 -0.44 4.23
N ARG A 84 -9.89 0.82 4.37
CA ARG A 84 -11.31 1.17 4.53
C ARG A 84 -12.09 0.88 3.25
N ILE A 85 -11.57 1.29 2.10
CA ILE A 85 -12.18 1.04 0.78
C ILE A 85 -12.33 -0.46 0.55
N LEU A 86 -11.24 -1.21 0.69
CA LEU A 86 -11.22 -2.66 0.43
C LEU A 86 -12.13 -3.46 1.36
N ARG A 87 -12.27 -3.05 2.64
CA ARG A 87 -13.17 -3.72 3.58
C ARG A 87 -14.65 -3.50 3.30
N ASN A 88 -15.01 -2.34 2.75
CA ASN A 88 -16.39 -1.96 2.48
C ASN A 88 -16.82 -2.26 1.03
N MET A 89 -15.92 -2.86 0.25
CA MET A 89 -16.16 -3.15 -1.15
C MET A 89 -17.08 -4.37 -1.29
N THR A 90 -18.29 -4.14 -1.81
CA THR A 90 -19.23 -5.20 -2.23
C THR A 90 -19.02 -5.63 -3.68
N ASP A 91 -18.64 -4.67 -4.53
CA ASP A 91 -18.43 -4.81 -5.96
C ASP A 91 -17.36 -3.81 -6.45
N GLN A 92 -16.94 -3.96 -7.70
CA GLN A 92 -15.90 -3.09 -8.29
C GLN A 92 -16.39 -1.66 -8.52
N GLU A 93 -17.67 -1.44 -8.81
CA GLU A 93 -18.21 -0.10 -9.07
C GLU A 93 -18.14 0.76 -7.81
N LEU A 94 -18.55 0.21 -6.66
CA LEU A 94 -18.41 0.83 -5.36
C LEU A 94 -16.93 1.09 -5.01
N MET A 95 -16.04 0.15 -5.32
CA MET A 95 -14.59 0.34 -5.13
C MET A 95 -14.10 1.58 -5.87
N TYR A 96 -14.40 1.71 -7.16
CA TYR A 96 -13.95 2.85 -7.97
C TYR A 96 -14.55 4.17 -7.50
N LYS A 97 -15.84 4.18 -7.11
CA LYS A 97 -16.48 5.36 -6.53
C LYS A 97 -15.79 5.80 -5.24
N GLN A 98 -15.46 4.85 -4.36
CA GLN A 98 -14.76 5.14 -3.10
C GLN A 98 -13.33 5.63 -3.31
N ILE A 99 -12.62 5.12 -4.34
CA ILE A 99 -11.31 5.66 -4.74
C ILE A 99 -11.47 7.13 -5.15
N TYR A 100 -12.41 7.43 -6.06
CA TYR A 100 -12.66 8.79 -6.55
C TYR A 100 -13.01 9.76 -5.41
N GLU A 101 -13.86 9.33 -4.47
CA GLU A 101 -14.22 10.14 -3.30
C GLU A 101 -13.00 10.42 -2.41
N ALA A 102 -12.12 9.43 -2.20
CA ALA A 102 -10.89 9.59 -1.43
C ALA A 102 -9.90 10.54 -2.13
N GLU A 103 -9.74 10.44 -3.44
CA GLU A 103 -8.88 11.34 -4.24
C GLU A 103 -9.40 12.77 -4.17
N ARG A 104 -10.71 12.97 -4.37
CA ARG A 104 -11.35 14.28 -4.26
C ARG A 104 -11.16 14.88 -2.86
N GLN A 105 -11.36 14.08 -1.81
CA GLN A 105 -11.14 14.54 -0.44
C GLN A 105 -9.68 14.95 -0.24
N TYR A 106 -8.71 14.14 -0.68
CA TYR A 106 -7.29 14.47 -0.57
C TYR A 106 -6.95 15.77 -1.28
N VAL A 107 -7.40 15.96 -2.53
CA VAL A 107 -7.16 17.19 -3.30
C VAL A 107 -7.77 18.41 -2.63
N MET A 108 -9.00 18.30 -2.10
CA MET A 108 -9.65 19.39 -1.40
C MET A 108 -8.95 19.77 -0.10
N THR A 109 -8.43 18.78 0.63
CA THR A 109 -7.83 19.03 1.94
C THR A 109 -6.35 19.35 1.86
N ARG A 110 -5.59 18.89 0.85
CA ARG A 110 -4.11 18.96 0.84
C ARG A 110 -3.54 20.36 1.05
N GLY A 111 -4.24 21.40 0.58
CA GLY A 111 -3.79 22.79 0.71
C GLY A 111 -3.75 23.28 2.16
N PHE A 112 -4.36 22.54 3.09
CA PHE A 112 -4.34 22.83 4.53
C PHE A 112 -3.27 22.02 5.29
N TRP A 113 -2.41 21.25 4.60
CA TRP A 113 -1.39 20.39 5.22
C TRP A 113 0.04 20.88 4.99
N ASP A 114 0.20 22.01 4.29
CA ASP A 114 1.49 22.65 4.00
C ASP A 114 1.77 23.86 4.93
N ASP A 115 1.26 23.84 6.17
CA ASP A 115 1.63 24.77 7.26
C ASP A 115 2.61 24.12 8.25
#